data_AF-A0A7X8VMI9-F1
#
_entry.id   AF-A0A7X8VMI9-F1
#
_cell.length_a   1.000
_cell.length_b   1.000
_cell.length_c   1.000
_cell.angle_alpha   90.00
_cell.angle_beta   90.00
_cell.angle_gamma   90.00
#
_symmetry.space_group_name_H-M   'P 1'
#
loop_
_entity.id
_entity.type
_entity.pdbx_description
1 polymer ?
#
loop_
_entity_poly.entity_id
_entity_poly.type
_entity_poly.pdbx_seq_one_letter_code
_entity_poly.pdbx_strand_id
1 'polypeptide(L)'
;SILSGVGFTLLAFLLLPSSSKVYWTETLSDPSRIGNLSYITNQSIRGMFSRLLHENQDLVELIWMASVALTLIGVAIAMIRVLKAGSPHGAVLLNSLIALLCSPVSWSHHWVWLIPIALGFAAGAWTQRQQSPTTATTAGVMAIISTVPMLVPTFWNMPYDSEAAPAWPLLLHPSGSSYVVVAIAIVIVALINPRVFGTDRPADGKTSVNPALTVVLFIMAIYLAINAWYKGENGNLRLIEHPTAVLEGVDLTHFGYLITEPLRGNNILSLWVIGAINILALVWCVVVVLQRLLDRKPTVFTFSVAVVVALVSYPVQNALQVGSLTLLALALILTDLLNPRPVLRRGLLTGIAAGLVGWPVLVVLALLVQRRLMPALTATITAVVLWAVGWLLAPSGVTTFIDAQFTIHDGADNASLSAFLTRWIADSPIILIIWFLIAVLGGLWAIHKTHVSGEATLSTVLSIALPAVALPTVYAYMWVLLIPLAIVLLRSGRFFAVFLAGFIALVNWVPIQVPYESFFPLNNPEKFDHVGLAASYLLVEPLTIAPAAIGILMLISGSIPVTERFLVAQLGLPGVEPRYIVDTRS
;
A
#
# COMPACT_ATOMS: atom_id res chain seq x y z
N SER A 1 -33.91 -11.77 -21.37
CA SER A 1 -32.63 -11.12 -21.75
C SER A 1 -32.49 -10.91 -23.25
N ILE A 2 -32.44 -11.97 -24.09
CA ILE A 2 -32.28 -11.82 -25.55
C ILE A 2 -33.40 -10.97 -26.17
N LEU A 3 -34.67 -11.30 -25.89
CA LEU A 3 -35.82 -10.53 -26.39
C LEU A 3 -35.77 -9.06 -25.96
N SER A 4 -35.36 -8.79 -24.73
CA SER A 4 -35.19 -7.41 -24.23
C SER A 4 -34.07 -6.69 -24.96
N GLY A 5 -32.92 -7.33 -25.18
CA GLY A 5 -31.80 -6.74 -25.92
C GLY A 5 -32.16 -6.44 -27.37
N VAL A 6 -32.85 -7.38 -28.05
CA VAL A 6 -33.38 -7.16 -29.40
C VAL A 6 -34.42 -6.03 -29.39
N GLY A 7 -35.36 -6.06 -28.45
CA GLY A 7 -36.41 -5.04 -28.32
C GLY A 7 -35.86 -3.63 -28.12
N PHE A 8 -34.88 -3.44 -27.22
CA PHE A 8 -34.25 -2.15 -27.01
C PHE A 8 -33.36 -1.72 -28.17
N THR A 9 -32.66 -2.65 -28.83
CA THR A 9 -31.89 -2.35 -30.05
C THR A 9 -32.82 -1.87 -31.18
N LEU A 10 -33.96 -2.54 -31.34
CA LEU A 10 -34.99 -2.13 -32.30
C LEU A 10 -35.59 -0.77 -31.93
N LEU A 11 -35.89 -0.53 -30.65
CA LEU A 11 -36.38 0.77 -30.18
C LEU A 11 -35.36 1.89 -30.48
N ALA A 12 -34.08 1.68 -30.22
CA ALA A 12 -33.02 2.64 -30.56
C ALA A 12 -32.95 2.88 -32.07
N PHE A 13 -33.10 1.83 -32.88
CA PHE A 13 -33.17 1.96 -34.34
C PHE A 13 -34.39 2.76 -34.80
N LEU A 14 -35.55 2.58 -34.15
CA LEU A 14 -36.77 3.32 -34.47
C LEU A 14 -36.69 4.80 -34.07
N LEU A 15 -36.06 5.10 -32.93
CA LEU A 15 -35.90 6.48 -32.43
C LEU A 15 -34.79 7.24 -33.18
N LEU A 16 -33.70 6.56 -33.55
CA LEU A 16 -32.50 7.14 -34.16
C LEU A 16 -31.99 6.28 -35.33
N PRO A 17 -32.75 6.18 -36.44
CA PRO A 17 -32.44 5.25 -37.54
C PRO A 17 -31.13 5.57 -38.25
N SER A 18 -30.83 6.85 -38.52
CA SER A 18 -29.60 7.27 -39.20
C SER A 18 -28.36 6.94 -38.36
N SER A 19 -28.37 7.29 -37.08
CA SER A 19 -27.26 6.98 -36.15
C SER A 19 -27.09 5.48 -35.95
N SER A 20 -28.20 4.73 -35.87
CA SER A 20 -28.16 3.28 -35.72
C SER A 20 -27.60 2.60 -36.97
N LYS A 21 -27.96 3.08 -38.17
CA LYS A 21 -27.38 2.59 -39.43
C LYS A 21 -25.86 2.77 -39.44
N VAL A 22 -25.38 4.00 -39.22
CA VAL A 22 -23.95 4.33 -39.15
C VAL A 22 -23.25 3.46 -38.08
N TYR A 23 -23.88 3.28 -36.91
CA TYR A 23 -23.35 2.45 -35.84
C TYR A 23 -23.11 1.00 -36.30
N TRP A 24 -24.11 0.37 -36.92
CA TRP A 24 -24.05 -1.06 -37.28
C TRP A 24 -23.27 -1.34 -38.56
N THR A 25 -23.24 -0.42 -39.54
CA THR A 25 -22.63 -0.68 -40.86
C THR A 25 -21.19 -0.21 -40.97
N GLU A 26 -20.84 0.89 -40.29
CA GLU A 26 -19.53 1.55 -40.45
C GLU A 26 -18.75 1.51 -39.14
N THR A 27 -19.40 1.94 -38.07
CA THR A 27 -18.77 2.16 -36.78
C THR A 27 -18.39 0.84 -36.12
N LEU A 28 -19.22 -0.20 -36.16
CA LEU A 28 -18.89 -1.50 -35.54
C LEU A 28 -17.70 -2.20 -36.23
N SER A 29 -17.49 -1.96 -37.52
CA SER A 29 -16.49 -2.63 -38.36
C SER A 29 -15.17 -1.85 -38.50
N ASP A 30 -15.12 -0.59 -38.05
CA ASP A 30 -13.90 0.21 -38.02
C ASP A 30 -13.25 0.20 -36.62
N PRO A 31 -12.25 -0.67 -36.36
CA PRO A 31 -11.53 -0.70 -35.09
C PRO A 31 -10.54 0.46 -34.92
N SER A 32 -10.16 1.17 -36.00
CA SER A 32 -9.18 2.26 -35.94
C SER A 32 -9.68 3.44 -35.10
N ARG A 33 -10.99 3.62 -35.03
CA ARG A 33 -11.66 4.66 -34.21
C ARG A 33 -11.50 4.49 -32.70
N ILE A 34 -11.18 3.28 -32.22
CA ILE A 34 -11.10 2.98 -30.78
C ILE A 34 -9.76 3.49 -30.20
N GLY A 35 -8.84 3.90 -31.07
CA GLY A 35 -7.52 4.41 -30.70
C GLY A 35 -6.48 3.30 -30.55
N ASN A 36 -5.34 3.65 -29.98
CA ASN A 36 -4.22 2.73 -29.83
C ASN A 36 -4.57 1.57 -28.88
N LEU A 37 -4.61 0.34 -29.41
CA LEU A 37 -4.91 -0.88 -28.63
C LEU A 37 -3.87 -1.17 -27.54
N SER A 38 -2.64 -0.68 -27.69
CA SER A 38 -1.58 -0.80 -26.68
C SER A 38 -1.72 0.21 -25.54
N TYR A 39 -2.63 1.19 -25.66
CA TYR A 39 -2.84 2.23 -24.66
C TYR A 39 -3.07 1.64 -23.27
N ILE A 40 -2.52 2.31 -22.26
CA ILE A 40 -2.31 1.73 -20.93
C ILE A 40 -3.61 1.39 -20.19
N THR A 41 -4.66 2.17 -20.43
CA THR A 41 -5.97 1.94 -19.81
C THR A 41 -6.74 0.81 -20.50
N ASN A 42 -6.27 0.32 -21.65
CA ASN A 42 -6.80 -0.90 -22.27
C ASN A 42 -6.31 -2.13 -21.50
N GLN A 43 -7.11 -2.51 -20.51
CA GLN A 43 -6.91 -3.68 -19.66
C GLN A 43 -7.62 -4.90 -20.26
N SER A 44 -7.39 -5.19 -21.55
CA SER A 44 -7.85 -6.43 -22.20
C SER A 44 -6.68 -7.41 -22.42
N ILE A 45 -6.99 -8.69 -22.65
CA ILE A 45 -5.97 -9.68 -23.05
C ILE A 45 -5.28 -9.23 -24.34
N ARG A 46 -6.04 -8.69 -25.30
CA ARG A 46 -5.49 -8.16 -26.55
C ARG A 46 -4.53 -7.00 -26.29
N GLY A 47 -4.92 -6.02 -25.47
CA GLY A 47 -4.07 -4.88 -25.11
C GLY A 47 -2.78 -5.31 -24.43
N MET A 48 -2.84 -6.31 -23.54
CA MET A 48 -1.66 -6.89 -22.89
C MET A 48 -0.68 -7.45 -23.92
N PHE A 49 -1.16 -8.26 -24.88
CA PHE A 49 -0.31 -8.81 -25.94
C PHE A 49 0.15 -7.75 -26.95
N SER A 50 -0.66 -6.74 -27.26
CA SER A 50 -0.26 -5.59 -28.08
C SER A 50 0.90 -4.82 -27.45
N ARG A 51 0.98 -4.72 -26.11
CA ARG A 51 2.14 -4.13 -25.41
C ARG A 51 3.37 -5.04 -25.36
N LEU A 52 3.18 -6.36 -25.49
CA LEU A 52 4.26 -7.35 -25.38
C LEU A 52 4.93 -7.61 -26.74
N LEU A 53 4.12 -7.73 -27.78
CA LEU A 53 4.55 -8.18 -29.11
C LEU A 53 4.59 -7.05 -30.15
N HIS A 54 3.99 -5.90 -29.85
CA HIS A 54 3.97 -4.62 -30.59
C HIS A 54 4.02 -4.72 -32.13
N GLU A 55 5.17 -5.08 -32.71
CA GLU A 55 5.38 -5.23 -34.15
C GLU A 55 4.56 -6.38 -34.79
N ASN A 56 4.15 -7.40 -34.02
CA ASN A 56 3.50 -8.60 -34.57
C ASN A 56 1.99 -8.66 -34.26
N GLN A 57 1.20 -7.77 -34.87
CA GLN A 57 -0.25 -7.67 -34.62
C GLN A 57 -1.04 -8.90 -35.09
N ASP A 58 -0.59 -9.59 -36.14
CA ASP A 58 -1.23 -10.84 -36.61
C ASP A 58 -1.11 -11.95 -35.55
N LEU A 59 0.06 -12.07 -34.91
CA LEU A 59 0.27 -13.00 -33.80
C LEU A 59 -0.55 -12.59 -32.56
N VAL A 60 -0.66 -11.29 -32.27
CA VAL A 60 -1.52 -10.78 -31.18
C VAL A 60 -2.97 -11.19 -31.42
N GLU A 61 -3.48 -11.03 -32.63
CA GLU A 61 -4.85 -11.43 -32.98
C GLU A 61 -5.07 -12.93 -32.80
N LEU A 62 -4.14 -13.77 -33.29
CA LEU A 62 -4.20 -15.22 -33.12
C LEU A 62 -4.21 -15.63 -31.65
N ILE A 63 -3.29 -15.08 -30.84
CA ILE A 63 -3.18 -15.38 -29.40
C ILE A 63 -4.42 -14.88 -28.66
N TRP A 64 -4.94 -13.71 -29.01
CA TRP A 64 -6.15 -13.18 -28.41
C TRP A 64 -7.36 -14.08 -28.71
N MET A 65 -7.54 -14.53 -29.96
CA MET A 65 -8.62 -15.46 -30.32
C MET A 65 -8.50 -16.81 -29.60
N ALA A 66 -7.29 -17.34 -29.46
CA ALA A 66 -7.05 -18.54 -28.63
C ALA A 66 -7.40 -18.28 -27.15
N SER A 67 -7.04 -17.10 -26.63
CA SER A 67 -7.35 -16.68 -25.26
C SER A 67 -8.85 -16.49 -25.02
N VAL A 68 -9.61 -16.02 -26.02
CA VAL A 68 -11.08 -15.96 -25.99
C VAL A 68 -11.67 -17.35 -25.81
N ALA A 69 -11.24 -18.32 -26.63
CA ALA A 69 -11.71 -19.71 -26.52
C ALA A 69 -11.39 -20.31 -25.14
N LEU A 70 -10.15 -20.14 -24.66
CA LEU A 70 -9.74 -20.61 -23.33
C LEU A 70 -10.52 -19.94 -22.20
N THR A 71 -10.80 -18.64 -22.30
CA THR A 71 -11.59 -17.89 -21.32
C THR A 71 -13.01 -18.41 -21.26
N LEU A 72 -13.66 -18.60 -22.41
CA LEU A 72 -15.04 -19.11 -22.47
C LEU A 72 -15.14 -20.51 -21.83
N ILE A 73 -14.21 -21.41 -22.16
CA ILE A 73 -14.16 -22.75 -21.59
C ILE A 73 -13.88 -22.70 -20.08
N GLY A 74 -12.83 -21.97 -19.67
CA GLY A 74 -12.40 -21.87 -18.28
C GLY A 74 -13.47 -21.27 -17.37
N VAL A 75 -14.10 -20.17 -17.81
CA VAL A 75 -15.18 -19.52 -17.06
C VAL A 75 -16.42 -20.40 -17.02
N ALA A 76 -16.80 -21.06 -18.13
CA ALA A 76 -17.94 -21.97 -18.13
C ALA A 76 -17.74 -23.14 -17.14
N ILE A 77 -16.56 -23.77 -17.14
CA ILE A 77 -16.24 -24.83 -16.17
C ILE A 77 -16.26 -24.29 -14.75
N ALA A 78 -15.66 -23.13 -14.49
CA ALA A 78 -15.66 -22.49 -13.17
C ALA A 78 -17.09 -22.22 -12.69
N MET A 79 -17.94 -21.62 -13.53
CA MET A 79 -19.35 -21.38 -13.23
C MET A 79 -20.08 -22.68 -12.91
N ILE A 80 -19.91 -23.75 -13.69
CA ILE A 80 -20.51 -25.06 -13.42
C ILE A 80 -20.07 -25.60 -12.06
N ARG A 81 -18.78 -25.50 -11.71
CA ARG A 81 -18.26 -25.98 -10.42
C ARG A 81 -18.80 -25.16 -9.24
N VAL A 82 -18.86 -23.84 -9.38
CA VAL A 82 -19.37 -22.92 -8.34
C VAL A 82 -20.89 -23.09 -8.16
N LEU A 83 -21.65 -23.32 -9.24
CA LEU A 83 -23.07 -23.69 -9.16
C LEU A 83 -23.27 -25.01 -8.41
N LYS A 84 -22.48 -26.05 -8.74
CA LYS A 84 -22.51 -27.34 -8.02
C LYS A 84 -22.12 -27.22 -6.55
N ALA A 85 -21.29 -26.23 -6.20
CA ALA A 85 -20.93 -25.90 -4.82
C ALA A 85 -22.01 -25.11 -4.06
N GLY A 86 -23.11 -24.72 -4.73
CA GLY A 86 -24.22 -23.99 -4.12
C GLY A 86 -24.02 -22.48 -4.05
N SER A 87 -23.27 -21.90 -5.00
CA SER A 87 -23.01 -20.45 -5.04
C SER A 87 -23.49 -19.83 -6.37
N PRO A 88 -24.80 -19.63 -6.57
CA PRO A 88 -25.34 -19.04 -7.81
C PRO A 88 -24.82 -17.61 -8.07
N HIS A 89 -24.63 -16.81 -7.02
CA HIS A 89 -24.02 -15.48 -7.15
C HIS A 89 -22.59 -15.55 -7.68
N GLY A 90 -21.76 -16.48 -7.19
CA GLY A 90 -20.41 -16.70 -7.70
C GLY A 90 -20.37 -17.01 -9.20
N ALA A 91 -21.38 -17.69 -9.75
CA ALA A 91 -21.48 -17.93 -11.18
C ALA A 91 -21.82 -16.65 -11.98
N VAL A 92 -22.70 -15.80 -11.45
CA VAL A 92 -22.99 -14.49 -12.05
C VAL A 92 -21.75 -13.60 -12.05
N LEU A 93 -21.00 -13.59 -10.95
CA LEU A 93 -19.75 -12.86 -10.80
C LEU A 93 -18.70 -13.33 -11.82
N LEU A 94 -18.51 -14.65 -11.99
CA LEU A 94 -17.61 -15.20 -13.00
C LEU A 94 -18.04 -14.89 -14.43
N ASN A 95 -19.35 -14.92 -14.71
CA ASN A 95 -19.88 -14.59 -16.03
C ASN A 95 -19.52 -13.17 -16.48
N SER A 96 -19.43 -12.21 -15.54
CA SER A 96 -19.05 -10.83 -15.85
C SER A 96 -17.64 -10.72 -16.48
N LEU A 97 -16.74 -11.66 -16.16
CA LEU A 97 -15.36 -11.66 -16.67
C LEU A 97 -15.28 -12.02 -18.16
N ILE A 98 -16.29 -12.68 -18.73
CA ILE A 98 -16.29 -13.08 -20.16
C ILE A 98 -16.19 -11.85 -21.05
N ALA A 99 -17.05 -10.85 -20.84
CA ALA A 99 -17.03 -9.64 -21.64
C ALA A 99 -15.70 -8.87 -21.48
N LEU A 100 -15.14 -8.85 -20.26
CA LEU A 100 -13.91 -8.11 -19.95
C LEU A 100 -12.65 -8.76 -20.52
N LEU A 101 -12.56 -10.08 -20.49
CA LEU A 101 -11.40 -10.82 -20.97
C LEU A 101 -11.46 -11.09 -22.47
N CYS A 102 -12.65 -11.32 -23.02
CA CYS A 102 -12.80 -11.63 -24.44
C CYS A 102 -12.89 -10.38 -25.32
N SER A 103 -13.28 -9.21 -24.79
CA SER A 103 -13.32 -7.98 -25.59
C SER A 103 -11.93 -7.60 -26.11
N PRO A 104 -11.80 -7.09 -27.35
CA PRO A 104 -10.52 -6.56 -27.83
C PRO A 104 -10.10 -5.32 -27.03
N VAL A 105 -11.06 -4.58 -26.46
CA VAL A 105 -10.82 -3.38 -25.68
C VAL A 105 -11.65 -3.39 -24.40
N SER A 106 -10.95 -3.31 -23.27
CA SER A 106 -11.55 -3.30 -21.93
C SER A 106 -10.97 -2.16 -21.12
N TRP A 107 -11.56 -0.98 -21.24
CA TRP A 107 -11.16 0.20 -20.49
C TRP A 107 -11.25 -0.02 -19.00
N SER A 108 -10.38 0.65 -18.24
CA SER A 108 -10.32 0.55 -16.79
C SER A 108 -11.68 0.71 -16.08
N HIS A 109 -12.59 1.53 -16.60
CA HIS A 109 -13.93 1.72 -16.03
C HIS A 109 -14.90 0.56 -16.32
N HIS A 110 -14.67 -0.28 -17.35
CA HIS A 110 -15.47 -1.50 -17.57
C HIS A 110 -15.28 -2.53 -16.44
N TRP A 111 -14.15 -2.47 -15.75
CA TRP A 111 -13.75 -3.39 -14.68
C TRP A 111 -14.45 -3.14 -13.33
N VAL A 112 -15.50 -2.30 -13.29
CA VAL A 112 -16.34 -2.07 -12.10
C VAL A 112 -16.88 -3.36 -11.48
N TRP A 113 -16.99 -4.44 -12.26
CA TRP A 113 -17.36 -5.79 -11.79
C TRP A 113 -16.39 -6.40 -10.78
N LEU A 114 -15.15 -5.91 -10.68
CA LEU A 114 -14.22 -6.32 -9.60
C LEU A 114 -14.76 -5.96 -8.21
N ILE A 115 -15.60 -4.92 -8.08
CA ILE A 115 -16.24 -4.53 -6.82
C ILE A 115 -17.15 -5.64 -6.27
N PRO A 116 -18.22 -6.06 -6.98
CA PRO A 116 -19.07 -7.14 -6.49
C PRO A 116 -18.33 -8.49 -6.42
N ILE A 117 -17.29 -8.73 -7.23
CA ILE A 117 -16.43 -9.91 -7.09
C ILE A 117 -15.67 -9.89 -5.75
N ALA A 118 -15.03 -8.78 -5.40
CA ALA A 118 -14.32 -8.62 -4.14
C ALA A 118 -15.26 -8.80 -2.93
N LEU A 119 -16.47 -8.24 -3.00
CA LEU A 119 -17.51 -8.42 -1.99
C LEU A 119 -17.98 -9.87 -1.89
N GLY A 120 -18.14 -10.56 -3.03
CA GLY A 120 -18.49 -11.98 -3.07
C GLY A 120 -17.43 -12.85 -2.37
N PHE A 121 -16.16 -12.55 -2.59
CA PHE A 121 -15.06 -13.20 -1.87
C PHE A 121 -15.04 -12.85 -0.38
N ALA A 122 -15.28 -11.60 0.01
CA ALA A 122 -15.34 -11.21 1.42
C ALA A 122 -16.49 -11.90 2.15
N ALA A 123 -17.66 -12.01 1.51
CA ALA A 123 -18.80 -12.78 2.02
C ALA A 123 -18.46 -14.27 2.12
N GLY A 124 -17.80 -14.84 1.11
CA GLY A 124 -17.28 -16.21 1.13
C GLY A 124 -16.31 -16.45 2.30
N ALA A 125 -15.42 -15.48 2.57
CA ALA A 125 -14.50 -15.51 3.69
C ALA A 125 -15.23 -15.51 5.03
N TRP A 126 -16.20 -14.61 5.19
CA TRP A 126 -16.98 -14.47 6.40
C TRP A 126 -17.80 -15.73 6.69
N THR A 127 -18.59 -16.19 5.73
CA THR A 127 -19.50 -17.33 5.89
C THR A 127 -18.76 -18.63 6.21
N GLN A 128 -17.58 -18.82 5.63
CA GLN A 128 -16.81 -20.06 5.79
C GLN A 128 -15.79 -20.03 6.92
N ARG A 129 -15.63 -18.90 7.63
CA ARG A 129 -14.54 -18.71 8.62
C ARG A 129 -14.46 -19.78 9.70
N GLN A 130 -15.60 -20.34 10.10
CA GLN A 130 -15.67 -21.40 11.12
C GLN A 130 -15.62 -22.81 10.51
N GLN A 131 -16.23 -23.00 9.33
CA GLN A 131 -16.47 -24.33 8.76
C GLN A 131 -15.34 -24.78 7.82
N SER A 132 -14.74 -23.86 7.06
CA SER A 132 -13.62 -24.11 6.16
C SER A 132 -12.61 -22.95 6.24
N PRO A 133 -11.80 -22.87 7.32
CA PRO A 133 -10.89 -21.76 7.54
C PRO A 133 -9.92 -21.51 6.38
N THR A 134 -9.54 -22.55 5.64
CA THR A 134 -8.62 -22.46 4.49
C THR A 134 -9.28 -21.87 3.26
N THR A 135 -10.53 -22.25 2.98
CA THR A 135 -11.33 -21.60 1.93
C THR A 135 -11.66 -20.17 2.32
N ALA A 136 -12.01 -19.94 3.59
CA ALA A 136 -12.25 -18.59 4.09
C ALA A 136 -11.02 -17.69 3.96
N THR A 137 -9.85 -18.22 4.26
CA THR A 137 -8.56 -17.54 4.07
C THR A 137 -8.31 -17.26 2.59
N THR A 138 -8.55 -18.23 1.71
CA THR A 138 -8.41 -18.07 0.25
C THR A 138 -9.33 -16.95 -0.26
N ALA A 139 -10.59 -16.97 0.16
CA ALA A 139 -11.57 -15.96 -0.19
C ALA A 139 -11.18 -14.58 0.35
N GLY A 140 -10.71 -14.49 1.60
CA GLY A 140 -10.23 -13.22 2.17
C GLY A 140 -9.04 -12.64 1.41
N VAL A 141 -8.07 -13.48 1.02
CA VAL A 141 -6.95 -13.06 0.16
C VAL A 141 -7.44 -12.59 -1.20
N MET A 142 -8.36 -13.32 -1.84
CA MET A 142 -8.90 -12.91 -3.14
C MET A 142 -9.73 -11.63 -3.08
N ALA A 143 -10.43 -11.37 -1.97
CA ALA A 143 -11.11 -10.10 -1.74
C ALA A 143 -10.09 -8.94 -1.74
N ILE A 144 -8.98 -9.09 -1.03
CA ILE A 144 -7.89 -8.11 -1.01
C ILE A 144 -7.29 -7.94 -2.41
N ILE A 145 -6.88 -9.04 -3.07
CA ILE A 145 -6.25 -9.00 -4.39
C ILE A 145 -7.17 -8.36 -5.44
N SER A 146 -8.49 -8.60 -5.37
CA SER A 146 -9.45 -7.97 -6.28
C SER A 146 -9.65 -6.49 -6.00
N THR A 147 -9.39 -6.04 -4.77
CA THR A 147 -9.55 -4.64 -4.34
C THR A 147 -8.32 -3.79 -4.67
N VAL A 148 -7.13 -4.36 -4.52
CA VAL A 148 -5.85 -3.63 -4.62
C VAL A 148 -5.70 -2.88 -5.94
N PRO A 149 -5.89 -3.48 -7.13
CA PRO A 149 -5.73 -2.76 -8.39
C PRO A 149 -6.71 -1.59 -8.57
N MET A 150 -7.89 -1.65 -7.93
CA MET A 150 -8.88 -0.58 -7.99
C MET A 150 -8.49 0.62 -7.12
N LEU A 151 -7.79 0.35 -6.01
CA LEU A 151 -7.27 1.37 -5.09
C LEU A 151 -5.84 1.79 -5.43
N VAL A 152 -5.14 1.03 -6.25
CA VAL A 152 -3.77 1.30 -6.69
C VAL A 152 -3.71 0.89 -8.17
N PRO A 153 -4.10 1.78 -9.10
CA PRO A 153 -4.10 1.51 -10.53
C PRO A 153 -2.66 1.51 -11.03
N THR A 154 -1.95 0.42 -10.72
CA THR A 154 -0.53 0.19 -11.01
C THR A 154 -0.16 0.41 -12.46
N PHE A 155 -1.13 0.28 -13.36
CA PHE A 155 -0.96 0.55 -14.77
C PHE A 155 -0.61 2.01 -15.03
N TRP A 156 -1.10 3.00 -14.29
CA TRP A 156 -0.69 4.40 -14.49
C TRP A 156 0.80 4.68 -14.19
N ASN A 157 1.50 3.73 -13.57
CA ASN A 157 2.92 3.85 -13.31
C ASN A 157 3.78 3.29 -14.47
N MET A 158 3.21 2.67 -15.52
CA MET A 158 4.01 2.17 -16.64
C MET A 158 4.05 3.20 -17.79
N PRO A 159 5.01 3.11 -18.72
CA PRO A 159 5.13 4.06 -19.81
C PRO A 159 3.88 3.99 -20.71
N TYR A 160 3.21 5.12 -20.93
CA TYR A 160 1.93 5.17 -21.66
C TYR A 160 1.93 6.05 -22.90
N ASP A 161 3.10 6.48 -23.37
CA ASP A 161 3.23 7.20 -24.63
C ASP A 161 2.70 6.33 -25.79
N SER A 162 1.70 6.87 -26.50
CA SER A 162 1.00 6.21 -27.59
C SER A 162 1.86 6.01 -28.84
N GLU A 163 3.01 6.66 -28.96
CA GLU A 163 3.82 6.65 -30.18
C GLU A 163 5.26 6.13 -29.99
N ALA A 164 5.77 6.03 -28.76
CA ALA A 164 7.23 5.97 -28.56
C ALA A 164 7.80 4.75 -27.79
N ALA A 165 6.99 3.81 -27.30
CA ALA A 165 7.48 2.64 -26.53
C ALA A 165 7.24 1.30 -27.26
N PRO A 166 8.24 0.74 -27.97
CA PRO A 166 8.04 -0.40 -28.87
C PRO A 166 7.86 -1.77 -28.18
N ALA A 167 8.03 -1.90 -26.87
CA ALA A 167 7.58 -3.07 -26.08
C ALA A 167 7.88 -2.83 -24.60
N TRP A 168 6.98 -3.24 -23.71
CA TRP A 168 7.32 -3.28 -22.29
C TRP A 168 8.12 -4.55 -21.96
N PRO A 169 9.16 -4.48 -21.10
CA PRO A 169 9.79 -5.67 -20.54
C PRO A 169 8.77 -6.61 -19.91
N LEU A 170 8.96 -7.93 -20.07
CA LEU A 170 8.04 -8.97 -19.56
C LEU A 170 7.66 -8.76 -18.08
N LEU A 171 8.62 -8.26 -17.29
CA LEU A 171 8.46 -7.98 -15.87
C LEU A 171 7.40 -6.89 -15.56
N LEU A 172 7.14 -5.96 -16.47
CA LEU A 172 6.18 -4.86 -16.28
C LEU A 172 4.74 -5.24 -16.63
N HIS A 173 4.54 -6.30 -17.43
CA HIS A 173 3.21 -6.70 -17.92
C HIS A 173 2.20 -7.01 -16.83
N PRO A 174 2.57 -7.70 -15.72
CA PRO A 174 1.64 -7.87 -14.62
C PRO A 174 1.16 -6.55 -14.05
N SER A 175 2.05 -5.55 -13.94
CA SER A 175 1.76 -4.20 -13.42
C SER A 175 0.81 -3.42 -14.32
N GLY A 176 1.12 -3.33 -15.60
CA GLY A 176 0.28 -2.56 -16.52
C GLY A 176 -0.83 -3.33 -17.20
N SER A 177 -1.03 -4.61 -16.86
CA SER A 177 -2.24 -5.38 -17.19
C SER A 177 -2.88 -5.99 -15.92
N SER A 178 -2.79 -5.27 -14.80
CA SER A 178 -3.15 -5.75 -13.46
C SER A 178 -4.56 -6.35 -13.35
N TYR A 179 -5.55 -5.75 -14.01
CA TYR A 179 -6.93 -6.26 -13.99
C TYR A 179 -7.06 -7.61 -14.70
N VAL A 180 -6.35 -7.79 -15.82
CA VAL A 180 -6.31 -9.06 -16.56
C VAL A 180 -5.68 -10.15 -15.69
N VAL A 181 -4.56 -9.85 -15.03
CA VAL A 181 -3.88 -10.81 -14.14
C VAL A 181 -4.78 -11.23 -12.98
N VAL A 182 -5.44 -10.28 -12.33
CA VAL A 182 -6.37 -10.57 -11.23
C VAL A 182 -7.56 -11.38 -11.70
N ALA A 183 -8.13 -11.07 -12.87
CA ALA A 183 -9.22 -11.85 -13.45
C ALA A 183 -8.84 -13.31 -13.74
N ILE A 184 -7.65 -13.54 -14.31
CA ILE A 184 -7.12 -14.88 -14.54
C ILE A 184 -6.96 -15.61 -13.20
N ALA A 185 -6.42 -14.95 -12.17
CA ALA A 185 -6.30 -15.52 -10.83
C ALA A 185 -7.67 -15.89 -10.23
N ILE A 186 -8.69 -15.05 -10.41
CA ILE A 186 -10.07 -15.32 -9.99
C ILE A 186 -10.61 -16.60 -10.63
N VAL A 187 -10.45 -16.74 -11.95
CA VAL A 187 -10.90 -17.93 -12.70
C VAL A 187 -10.16 -19.18 -12.23
N ILE A 188 -8.83 -19.12 -12.09
CA ILE A 188 -8.01 -20.24 -11.59
C ILE A 188 -8.44 -20.66 -10.17
N VAL A 189 -8.62 -19.69 -9.27
CA VAL A 189 -9.03 -19.98 -7.89
C VAL A 189 -10.43 -20.57 -7.84
N ALA A 190 -11.38 -20.10 -8.66
CA ALA A 190 -12.72 -20.67 -8.73
C ALA A 190 -12.73 -22.09 -9.34
N LEU A 191 -11.85 -22.39 -10.30
CA LEU A 191 -11.67 -23.73 -10.86
C LEU A 191 -11.17 -24.72 -9.79
N ILE A 192 -10.17 -24.32 -9.02
CA ILE A 192 -9.53 -25.15 -7.99
C ILE A 192 -10.41 -25.28 -6.75
N ASN A 193 -10.96 -24.17 -6.27
CA ASN A 193 -11.79 -24.11 -5.08
C ASN A 193 -13.13 -23.41 -5.38
N PRO A 194 -14.17 -24.15 -5.83
CA PRO A 194 -15.46 -23.57 -6.18
C PRO A 194 -16.25 -23.03 -4.98
N ARG A 195 -15.79 -23.29 -3.75
CA ARG A 195 -16.42 -22.82 -2.52
C ARG A 195 -15.98 -21.39 -2.15
N VAL A 196 -15.04 -20.77 -2.86
CA VAL A 196 -14.46 -19.46 -2.49
C VAL A 196 -15.45 -18.30 -2.43
N PHE A 197 -16.61 -18.41 -3.09
CA PHE A 197 -17.69 -17.43 -2.99
C PHE A 197 -18.72 -17.73 -1.87
N GLY A 198 -18.49 -18.77 -1.06
CA GLY A 198 -19.43 -19.28 -0.06
C GLY A 198 -20.13 -20.56 -0.51
N THR A 199 -20.75 -21.27 0.43
CA THR A 199 -21.57 -22.47 0.14
C THR A 199 -22.77 -22.55 1.07
N ASP A 200 -23.88 -23.06 0.56
CA ASP A 200 -25.06 -23.41 1.37
C ASP A 200 -24.94 -24.80 2.04
N ARG A 201 -23.84 -25.54 1.82
CA ARG A 201 -23.63 -26.91 2.32
C ARG A 201 -22.50 -26.98 3.36
N PRO A 202 -22.63 -27.78 4.44
CA PRO A 202 -21.57 -27.93 5.44
C PRO A 202 -20.29 -28.52 4.83
N ALA A 203 -19.14 -27.97 5.22
CA ALA A 203 -17.83 -28.40 4.73
C ALA A 203 -17.20 -29.51 5.59
N ASP A 204 -16.51 -30.41 4.90
CA ASP A 204 -15.71 -31.52 5.37
C ASP A 204 -14.39 -30.98 5.97
N GLY A 205 -14.19 -31.19 7.27
CA GLY A 205 -13.20 -30.50 8.10
C GLY A 205 -11.72 -30.85 7.87
N LYS A 206 -11.15 -30.51 6.71
CA LYS A 206 -9.69 -30.58 6.50
C LYS A 206 -9.07 -29.20 6.26
N THR A 207 -8.09 -28.87 7.11
CA THR A 207 -7.31 -27.64 7.09
C THR A 207 -5.93 -27.88 6.46
N SER A 208 -5.75 -27.52 5.19
CA SER A 208 -4.43 -27.23 4.62
C SER A 208 -4.46 -25.93 3.81
N VAL A 209 -3.41 -25.12 3.92
CA VAL A 209 -3.24 -23.94 3.08
C VAL A 209 -3.01 -24.41 1.64
N ASN A 210 -3.83 -23.92 0.70
CA ASN A 210 -3.72 -24.32 -0.69
C ASN A 210 -2.37 -23.84 -1.29
N PRO A 211 -1.50 -24.73 -1.79
CA PRO A 211 -0.22 -24.35 -2.41
C PRO A 211 -0.38 -23.33 -3.54
N ALA A 212 -1.49 -23.39 -4.29
CA ALA A 212 -1.79 -22.43 -5.35
C ALA A 212 -1.93 -20.99 -4.82
N LEU A 213 -2.46 -20.82 -3.60
CA LEU A 213 -2.60 -19.51 -2.97
C LEU A 213 -1.24 -18.92 -2.59
N THR A 214 -0.28 -19.76 -2.22
CA THR A 214 1.09 -19.31 -1.94
C THR A 214 1.77 -18.82 -3.22
N VAL A 215 1.53 -19.51 -4.35
CA VAL A 215 2.00 -19.08 -5.68
C VAL A 215 1.37 -17.76 -6.10
N VAL A 216 0.06 -17.59 -5.95
CA VAL A 216 -0.65 -16.33 -6.26
C VAL A 216 -0.10 -15.18 -5.41
N LEU A 217 0.09 -15.39 -4.10
CA LEU A 217 0.68 -14.37 -3.22
C LEU A 217 2.13 -14.04 -3.58
N PHE A 218 2.92 -15.03 -3.98
CA PHE A 218 4.30 -14.81 -4.42
C PHE A 218 4.35 -14.00 -5.72
N ILE A 219 3.52 -14.35 -6.71
CA ILE A 219 3.37 -13.58 -7.96
C ILE A 219 2.92 -12.16 -7.64
N MET A 220 1.96 -11.98 -6.73
CA MET A 220 1.47 -10.67 -6.32
C MET A 220 2.55 -9.84 -5.60
N ALA A 221 3.34 -10.46 -4.71
CA ALA A 221 4.44 -9.79 -4.04
C ALA A 221 5.49 -9.31 -5.06
N ILE A 222 5.85 -10.17 -6.02
CA ILE A 222 6.73 -9.79 -7.12
C ILE A 222 6.12 -8.63 -7.92
N TYR A 223 4.85 -8.75 -8.33
CA TYR A 223 4.11 -7.72 -9.07
C TYR A 223 4.12 -6.36 -8.36
N LEU A 224 3.79 -6.32 -7.07
CA LEU A 224 3.76 -5.08 -6.30
C LEU A 224 5.17 -4.51 -6.07
N ALA A 225 6.17 -5.37 -5.87
CA ALA A 225 7.56 -4.94 -5.72
C ALA A 225 8.08 -4.28 -7.00
N ILE A 226 7.77 -4.85 -8.17
CA ILE A 226 8.11 -4.27 -9.47
C ILE A 226 7.37 -2.94 -9.67
N ASN A 227 6.08 -2.88 -9.30
CA ASN A 227 5.30 -1.65 -9.45
C ASN A 227 5.82 -0.50 -8.59
N ALA A 228 6.21 -0.80 -7.35
CA ALA A 228 6.81 0.17 -6.45
C ALA A 228 8.16 0.69 -6.96
N TRP A 229 8.77 0.05 -7.96
CA TRP A 229 10.08 0.39 -8.46
C TRP A 229 10.04 1.21 -9.77
N TYR A 230 8.90 1.17 -10.46
CA TYR A 230 8.78 1.69 -11.81
C TYR A 230 7.62 2.68 -11.90
N LYS A 231 7.92 3.96 -12.17
CA LYS A 231 6.93 5.01 -12.44
C LYS A 231 7.41 5.82 -13.65
N GLY A 232 6.80 5.55 -14.80
CA GLY A 232 7.01 6.29 -16.05
C GLY A 232 6.00 7.42 -16.21
N GLU A 233 6.44 8.55 -16.76
CA GLU A 233 5.57 9.66 -17.21
C GLU A 233 5.43 9.67 -18.75
N ASN A 234 4.62 10.59 -19.28
CA ASN A 234 4.24 10.67 -20.70
C ASN A 234 5.36 11.13 -21.67
N GLY A 235 6.60 10.73 -21.42
CA GLY A 235 7.72 10.95 -22.30
C GLY A 235 8.83 9.98 -21.92
N ASN A 236 9.43 9.32 -22.90
CA ASN A 236 10.50 8.32 -22.76
C ASN A 236 11.73 8.75 -21.92
N LEU A 237 11.77 9.96 -21.37
CA LEU A 237 12.88 10.50 -20.58
C LEU A 237 12.88 10.07 -19.11
N ARG A 238 11.91 9.27 -18.66
CA ARG A 238 11.70 8.98 -17.24
C ARG A 238 11.40 7.49 -16.99
N LEU A 239 12.26 6.60 -17.50
CA LEU A 239 12.18 5.16 -17.17
C LEU A 239 12.53 4.89 -15.69
N ILE A 240 13.24 5.82 -15.03
CA ILE A 240 13.77 5.71 -13.66
C ILE A 240 13.93 7.13 -13.08
N GLU A 241 12.90 7.68 -12.45
CA GLU A 241 13.06 8.98 -11.77
C GLU A 241 13.19 8.90 -10.26
N HIS A 242 12.57 7.91 -9.64
CA HIS A 242 12.31 8.04 -8.22
C HIS A 242 13.45 7.55 -7.31
N PRO A 243 14.23 6.48 -7.58
CA PRO A 243 15.23 6.01 -6.61
C PRO A 243 16.45 6.93 -6.47
N THR A 244 16.60 7.92 -7.36
CA THR A 244 17.69 8.90 -7.31
C THR A 244 17.41 10.02 -6.31
N ALA A 245 16.18 10.21 -5.82
CA ALA A 245 15.86 11.28 -4.86
C ALA A 245 16.68 11.15 -3.56
N VAL A 246 16.89 9.92 -3.07
CA VAL A 246 17.84 9.67 -1.97
C VAL A 246 19.25 10.06 -2.34
N LEU A 247 19.69 9.66 -3.54
CA LEU A 247 21.03 9.99 -3.99
C LEU A 247 21.19 11.49 -4.03
N GLU A 248 20.20 12.27 -4.48
CA GLU A 248 20.18 13.72 -4.55
C GLU A 248 20.32 14.43 -3.17
N GLY A 249 20.26 13.69 -2.06
CA GLY A 249 20.60 14.20 -0.73
C GLY A 249 19.43 14.87 -0.01
N VAL A 250 18.20 14.63 -0.47
CA VAL A 250 16.97 15.17 0.14
C VAL A 250 16.71 14.57 1.52
N ASP A 251 17.10 13.31 1.74
CA ASP A 251 16.81 12.53 2.96
C ASP A 251 18.06 12.04 3.72
N LEU A 252 19.26 12.41 3.26
CA LEU A 252 20.51 11.86 3.77
C LEU A 252 21.26 12.88 4.61
N THR A 253 21.82 12.41 5.72
CA THR A 253 22.88 13.14 6.42
C THR A 253 24.17 13.12 5.59
N HIS A 254 25.20 13.88 5.99
CA HIS A 254 26.51 13.86 5.35
C HIS A 254 27.11 12.44 5.22
N PHE A 255 26.88 11.57 6.21
CA PHE A 255 27.37 10.20 6.17
C PHE A 255 26.54 9.31 5.24
N GLY A 256 25.22 9.49 5.24
CA GLY A 256 24.35 8.86 4.25
C GLY A 256 24.75 9.23 2.83
N TYR A 257 24.98 10.53 2.59
CA TYR A 257 25.46 11.05 1.31
C TYR A 257 26.75 10.36 0.89
N LEU A 258 27.77 10.35 1.76
CA LEU A 258 29.07 9.71 1.52
C LEU A 258 28.94 8.23 1.11
N ILE A 259 28.06 7.47 1.75
CA ILE A 259 27.86 6.03 1.43
C ILE A 259 27.19 5.85 0.07
N THR A 260 26.27 6.74 -0.29
CA THR A 260 25.49 6.64 -1.53
C THR A 260 26.15 7.34 -2.73
N GLU A 261 27.16 8.17 -2.50
CA GLU A 261 27.88 8.92 -3.52
C GLU A 261 28.39 8.04 -4.68
N PRO A 262 28.96 6.84 -4.46
CA PRO A 262 29.41 5.97 -5.55
C PRO A 262 28.29 5.52 -6.52
N LEU A 263 27.03 5.64 -6.11
CA LEU A 263 25.87 5.22 -6.90
C LEU A 263 25.35 6.34 -7.83
N ARG A 264 25.54 7.63 -7.48
CA ARG A 264 24.96 8.81 -8.17
C ARG A 264 25.19 8.88 -9.68
N GLY A 265 26.30 8.32 -10.20
CA GLY A 265 26.65 8.39 -11.62
C GLY A 265 25.91 7.40 -12.53
N ASN A 266 25.14 6.46 -11.96
CA ASN A 266 24.45 5.44 -12.73
C ASN A 266 23.06 5.15 -12.12
N ASN A 267 22.03 5.72 -12.75
CA ASN A 267 20.64 5.59 -12.31
C ASN A 267 20.18 4.13 -12.26
N ILE A 268 20.66 3.27 -13.18
CA ILE A 268 20.32 1.84 -13.21
C ILE A 268 20.99 1.10 -12.06
N LEU A 269 22.29 1.33 -11.81
CA LEU A 269 22.99 0.69 -10.70
C LEU A 269 22.39 1.09 -9.35
N SER A 270 22.10 2.38 -9.19
CA SER A 270 21.44 2.92 -7.99
C SER A 270 20.09 2.30 -7.74
N LEU A 271 19.29 2.21 -8.80
CA LEU A 271 18.00 1.53 -8.82
C LEU A 271 18.15 0.09 -8.30
N TRP A 272 19.10 -0.69 -8.80
CA TRP A 272 19.24 -2.08 -8.34
C TRP A 272 19.74 -2.20 -6.90
N VAL A 273 20.72 -1.38 -6.50
CA VAL A 273 21.34 -1.47 -5.18
C VAL A 273 20.40 -0.96 -4.08
N ILE A 274 19.88 0.26 -4.22
CA ILE A 274 18.98 0.86 -3.23
C ILE A 274 17.66 0.07 -3.16
N GLY A 275 17.17 -0.43 -4.30
CA GLY A 275 15.98 -1.29 -4.33
C GLY A 275 16.16 -2.62 -3.64
N ALA A 276 17.28 -3.31 -3.90
CA ALA A 276 17.59 -4.53 -3.20
C ALA A 276 17.69 -4.30 -1.69
N ILE A 277 18.36 -3.22 -1.25
CA ILE A 277 18.48 -2.85 0.17
C ILE A 277 17.09 -2.64 0.79
N ASN A 278 16.22 -1.86 0.15
CA ASN A 278 14.90 -1.57 0.70
C ASN A 278 13.97 -2.79 0.70
N ILE A 279 14.03 -3.66 -0.32
CA ILE A 279 13.26 -4.92 -0.35
C ILE A 279 13.73 -5.86 0.76
N LEU A 280 15.05 -6.03 0.93
CA LEU A 280 15.62 -6.84 2.00
C LEU A 280 15.26 -6.27 3.37
N ALA A 281 15.32 -4.95 3.53
CA ALA A 281 14.91 -4.26 4.75
C ALA A 281 13.42 -4.46 5.05
N LEU A 282 12.54 -4.36 4.05
CA LEU A 282 11.10 -4.63 4.19
C LEU A 282 10.84 -6.07 4.62
N VAL A 283 11.46 -7.05 3.94
CA VAL A 283 11.39 -8.46 4.30
C VAL A 283 11.83 -8.67 5.75
N TRP A 284 12.95 -8.06 6.14
CA TRP A 284 13.45 -8.15 7.51
C TRP A 284 12.50 -7.51 8.53
N CYS A 285 11.93 -6.34 8.23
CA CYS A 285 10.90 -5.71 9.06
C CYS A 285 9.72 -6.67 9.29
N VAL A 286 9.22 -7.30 8.22
CA VAL A 286 8.14 -8.30 8.31
C VAL A 286 8.55 -9.48 9.18
N VAL A 287 9.77 -10.00 9.03
CA VAL A 287 10.28 -11.10 9.88
C VAL A 287 10.30 -10.69 11.35
N VAL A 288 10.92 -9.56 11.70
CA VAL A 288 11.05 -9.10 13.10
C VAL A 288 9.68 -8.84 13.72
N VAL A 289 8.79 -8.18 12.97
CA VAL A 289 7.42 -7.87 13.41
C VAL A 289 6.62 -9.15 13.60
N LEU A 290 6.61 -10.08 12.64
CA LEU A 290 5.90 -11.35 12.77
C LEU A 290 6.44 -12.20 13.93
N GLN A 291 7.77 -12.29 14.10
CA GLN A 291 8.36 -13.00 15.24
C GLN A 291 7.99 -12.37 16.58
N ARG A 292 7.83 -11.04 16.65
CA ARG A 292 7.45 -10.35 17.88
C ARG A 292 5.98 -10.52 18.23
N LEU A 293 5.13 -10.62 17.20
CA LEU A 293 3.68 -10.66 17.34
C LEU A 293 3.12 -12.07 17.42
N LEU A 294 3.79 -13.03 16.77
CA LEU A 294 3.41 -14.42 16.80
C LEU A 294 4.25 -15.14 17.84
N ASP A 295 3.60 -15.80 18.79
CA ASP A 295 4.26 -16.69 19.76
C ASP A 295 4.76 -18.02 19.10
N ARG A 296 4.77 -18.06 17.76
CA ARG A 296 5.15 -19.21 16.92
C ARG A 296 5.85 -18.74 15.65
N LYS A 297 6.64 -19.62 15.03
CA LYS A 297 7.30 -19.34 13.75
C LYS A 297 6.24 -19.01 12.67
N PRO A 298 6.40 -17.93 11.90
CA PRO A 298 5.47 -17.62 10.80
C PRO A 298 5.52 -18.73 9.75
N THR A 299 4.35 -19.09 9.21
CA THR A 299 4.27 -19.96 8.03
C THR A 299 4.63 -19.16 6.78
N VAL A 300 5.06 -19.85 5.72
CA VAL A 300 5.31 -19.21 4.39
C VAL A 300 4.08 -18.40 3.96
N PHE A 301 2.88 -18.92 4.18
CA PHE A 301 1.64 -18.22 3.87
C PHE A 301 1.48 -16.90 4.66
N THR A 302 1.61 -16.93 5.98
CA THR A 302 1.48 -15.71 6.80
C THR A 302 2.54 -14.68 6.46
N PHE A 303 3.75 -15.13 6.12
CA PHE A 303 4.83 -14.28 5.69
C PHE A 303 4.52 -13.64 4.32
N SER A 304 4.10 -14.42 3.33
CA SER A 304 3.74 -13.92 2.00
C SER A 304 2.59 -12.91 2.05
N VAL A 305 1.55 -13.17 2.86
CA VAL A 305 0.46 -12.21 3.06
C VAL A 305 0.98 -10.90 3.66
N ALA A 306 1.82 -10.97 4.70
CA ALA A 306 2.37 -9.77 5.33
C ALA A 306 3.24 -8.95 4.37
N VAL A 307 4.06 -9.61 3.54
CA VAL A 307 4.85 -8.95 2.50
C VAL A 307 3.96 -8.29 1.45
N VAL A 308 2.94 -8.99 0.95
CA VAL A 308 1.99 -8.42 -0.03
C VAL A 308 1.29 -7.21 0.57
N VAL A 309 0.74 -7.31 1.78
CA VAL A 309 0.08 -6.18 2.45
C VAL A 309 1.02 -4.99 2.63
N ALA A 310 2.27 -5.25 3.02
CA ALA A 310 3.28 -4.20 3.14
C ALA A 310 3.56 -3.54 1.78
N LEU A 311 3.73 -4.32 0.71
CA LEU A 311 3.98 -3.80 -0.64
C LEU A 311 2.77 -3.07 -1.26
N VAL A 312 1.55 -3.39 -0.85
CA VAL A 312 0.35 -2.61 -1.21
C VAL A 312 0.33 -1.26 -0.49
N SER A 313 0.91 -1.17 0.71
CA SER A 313 0.81 0.05 1.50
C SER A 313 1.53 1.20 0.80
N TYR A 314 0.81 2.31 0.63
CA TYR A 314 1.34 3.50 -0.04
C TYR A 314 2.69 3.99 0.55
N PRO A 315 2.90 4.01 1.89
CA PRO A 315 4.19 4.42 2.46
C PRO A 315 5.36 3.54 2.02
N VAL A 316 5.16 2.22 1.94
CA VAL A 316 6.19 1.29 1.47
C VAL A 316 6.43 1.48 -0.02
N GLN A 317 5.36 1.63 -0.82
CA GLN A 317 5.49 1.92 -2.25
C GLN A 317 6.26 3.22 -2.46
N ASN A 318 5.92 4.30 -1.76
CA ASN A 318 6.61 5.57 -1.87
C ASN A 318 8.07 5.45 -1.41
N ALA A 319 8.36 4.72 -0.32
CA ALA A 319 9.73 4.53 0.16
C ALA A 319 10.59 3.81 -0.88
N LEU A 320 10.03 2.79 -1.52
CA LEU A 320 10.67 2.08 -2.61
C LEU A 320 10.86 3.00 -3.82
N GLN A 321 9.80 3.70 -4.24
CA GLN A 321 9.83 4.62 -5.38
C GLN A 321 10.95 5.65 -5.21
N VAL A 322 10.92 6.45 -4.14
CA VAL A 322 11.89 7.53 -3.92
C VAL A 322 13.29 7.05 -3.51
N GLY A 323 13.47 5.73 -3.38
CA GLY A 323 14.73 5.13 -2.91
C GLY A 323 15.03 5.41 -1.44
N SER A 324 14.07 5.92 -0.65
CA SER A 324 14.26 6.30 0.76
C SER A 324 14.92 5.19 1.58
N LEU A 325 15.98 5.51 2.32
CA LEU A 325 16.58 4.56 3.28
C LEU A 325 15.74 4.40 4.56
N THR A 326 14.53 4.95 4.61
CA THR A 326 13.62 4.84 5.75
C THR A 326 13.27 3.39 6.09
N LEU A 327 13.11 2.50 5.08
CA LEU A 327 12.87 1.07 5.33
C LEU A 327 14.08 0.40 5.97
N LEU A 328 15.30 0.72 5.51
CA LEU A 328 16.55 0.27 6.12
C LEU A 328 16.67 0.77 7.56
N ALA A 329 16.43 2.06 7.80
CA ALA A 329 16.43 2.65 9.14
C ALA A 329 15.42 1.96 10.06
N LEU A 330 14.19 1.73 9.59
CA LEU A 330 13.17 0.99 10.33
C LEU A 330 13.64 -0.44 10.65
N ALA A 331 14.25 -1.14 9.70
CA ALA A 331 14.77 -2.49 9.90
C ALA A 331 15.85 -2.53 10.99
N LEU A 332 16.79 -1.57 10.96
CA LEU A 332 17.82 -1.41 11.98
C LEU A 332 17.23 -1.13 13.36
N ILE A 333 16.29 -0.18 13.46
CA ILE A 333 15.64 0.21 14.73
C ILE A 333 14.81 -0.95 15.30
N LEU A 334 14.02 -1.64 14.48
CA LEU A 334 13.25 -2.81 14.91
C LEU A 334 14.16 -3.90 15.45
N THR A 335 15.29 -4.15 14.77
CA THR A 335 16.29 -5.13 15.22
C THR A 335 16.92 -4.73 16.55
N ASP A 336 17.19 -3.45 16.75
CA ASP A 336 17.82 -2.93 17.98
C ASP A 336 16.87 -2.99 19.18
N LEU A 337 15.61 -2.60 18.97
CA LEU A 337 14.66 -2.34 20.04
C LEU A 337 13.71 -3.50 20.34
N LEU A 338 13.31 -4.29 19.34
CA LEU A 338 12.34 -5.37 19.49
C LEU A 338 12.96 -6.76 19.60
N ASN A 339 14.24 -6.94 19.23
CA ASN A 339 14.87 -8.24 19.33
C ASN A 339 15.13 -8.60 20.82
N PRO A 340 14.58 -9.71 21.33
CA PRO A 340 14.80 -10.12 22.72
C PRO A 340 16.27 -10.46 23.01
N ARG A 341 17.03 -10.90 22.00
CA ARG A 341 18.45 -11.23 22.12
C ARG A 341 19.26 -10.31 21.19
N PRO A 342 19.72 -9.15 21.70
CA PRO A 342 20.44 -8.20 20.86
C PRO A 342 21.77 -8.82 20.41
N VAL A 343 22.04 -8.77 19.10
CA VAL A 343 23.30 -9.28 18.51
C VAL A 343 24.45 -8.30 18.75
N LEU A 344 24.13 -7.00 18.88
CA LEU A 344 25.05 -5.90 19.11
C LEU A 344 24.64 -5.11 20.36
N ARG A 345 25.48 -4.15 20.79
CA ARG A 345 25.09 -3.24 21.90
C ARG A 345 23.83 -2.47 21.53
N ARG A 346 22.82 -2.51 22.42
CA ARG A 346 21.56 -1.80 22.21
C ARG A 346 21.81 -0.31 22.00
N GLY A 347 21.14 0.28 21.01
CA GLY A 347 21.31 1.67 20.59
C GLY A 347 22.30 1.82 19.43
N LEU A 348 23.15 0.84 19.14
CA LEU A 348 24.12 0.94 18.04
C LEU A 348 23.42 1.01 16.68
N LEU A 349 22.49 0.10 16.39
CA LEU A 349 21.80 0.07 15.10
C LEU A 349 20.86 1.27 14.94
N THR A 350 20.22 1.72 16.03
CA THR A 350 19.43 2.96 16.05
C THR A 350 20.33 4.18 15.77
N GLY A 351 21.53 4.20 16.34
CA GLY A 351 22.53 5.24 16.08
C GLY A 351 23.07 5.21 14.64
N ILE A 352 23.24 4.04 14.04
CA ILE A 352 23.59 3.90 12.61
C ILE A 352 22.45 4.44 11.74
N ALA A 353 21.19 4.10 12.06
CA ALA A 353 20.04 4.63 11.36
C ALA A 353 19.98 6.18 11.43
N ALA A 354 20.17 6.74 12.62
CA ALA A 354 20.31 8.19 12.81
C ALA A 354 21.51 8.77 12.05
N GLY A 355 22.62 8.04 12.01
CA GLY A 355 23.80 8.36 11.23
C GLY A 355 23.57 8.38 9.73
N LEU A 356 22.57 7.66 9.19
CA LEU A 356 22.25 7.63 7.76
C LEU A 356 21.23 8.71 7.38
N VAL A 357 20.09 8.72 8.06
CA VAL A 357 18.89 9.50 7.68
C VAL A 357 18.45 10.54 8.74
N GLY A 358 19.18 10.65 9.85
CA GLY A 358 19.06 11.76 10.81
C GLY A 358 17.83 11.72 11.74
N TRP A 359 16.61 11.64 11.20
CA TRP A 359 15.36 11.64 11.97
C TRP A 359 15.26 10.58 13.10
N PRO A 360 15.92 9.40 13.03
CA PRO A 360 15.87 8.42 14.14
C PRO A 360 16.43 8.95 15.46
N VAL A 361 17.10 10.10 15.47
CA VAL A 361 17.54 10.78 16.70
C VAL A 361 16.39 11.02 17.68
N LEU A 362 15.15 11.21 17.23
CA LEU A 362 13.99 11.39 18.10
C LEU A 362 13.67 10.13 18.94
N VAL A 363 14.09 8.94 18.48
CA VAL A 363 13.97 7.70 19.26
C VAL A 363 14.82 7.76 20.54
N VAL A 364 15.90 8.54 20.56
CA VAL A 364 16.71 8.76 21.76
C VAL A 364 15.89 9.42 22.87
N LEU A 365 15.05 10.41 22.54
CA LEU A 365 14.17 11.06 23.52
C LEU A 365 13.22 10.05 24.16
N ALA A 366 12.67 9.15 23.36
CA ALA A 366 11.82 8.07 23.83
C ALA A 366 12.56 7.08 24.74
N LEU A 367 13.82 6.74 24.42
CA LEU A 367 14.67 5.90 25.27
C LEU A 367 14.97 6.58 26.61
N LEU A 368 15.20 7.89 26.62
CA LEU A 368 15.40 8.66 27.85
C LEU A 368 14.14 8.66 28.72
N VAL A 369 12.96 8.86 28.13
CA VAL A 369 11.65 8.77 28.82
C VAL A 369 11.42 7.38 29.43
N GLN A 370 11.88 6.33 28.75
CA GLN A 370 11.86 4.95 29.23
C GLN A 370 13.00 4.63 30.22
N ARG A 371 13.81 5.61 30.61
CA ARG A 371 15.00 5.47 31.47
C ARG A 371 16.05 4.48 30.93
N ARG A 372 16.08 4.27 29.62
CA ARG A 372 17.08 3.44 28.92
C ARG A 372 18.30 4.28 28.55
N LEU A 373 19.05 4.71 29.56
CA LEU A 373 20.17 5.65 29.40
C LEU A 373 21.32 5.09 28.56
N MET A 374 21.71 3.82 28.76
CA MET A 374 22.82 3.22 28.02
C MET A 374 22.52 3.06 26.52
N PRO A 375 21.33 2.54 26.12
CA PRO A 375 20.93 2.55 24.72
C PRO A 375 20.83 3.96 24.12
N ALA A 376 20.28 4.93 24.86
CA ALA A 376 20.21 6.32 24.42
C ALA A 376 21.61 6.88 24.14
N LEU A 377 22.54 6.73 25.09
CA LEU A 377 23.93 7.18 24.96
C LEU A 377 24.64 6.51 23.78
N THR A 378 24.45 5.19 23.61
CA THR A 378 25.06 4.44 22.51
C THR A 378 24.55 4.94 21.16
N ALA A 379 23.24 5.17 21.03
CA ALA A 379 22.64 5.72 19.81
C ALA A 379 23.16 7.13 19.52
N THR A 380 23.20 8.01 20.52
CA THR A 380 23.71 9.38 20.39
C THR A 380 25.17 9.40 19.96
N ILE A 381 26.04 8.67 20.66
CA ILE A 381 27.48 8.65 20.33
C ILE A 381 27.70 8.12 18.91
N THR A 382 27.01 7.02 18.56
CA THR A 382 27.13 6.44 17.21
C THR A 382 26.69 7.44 16.14
N ALA A 383 25.54 8.10 16.31
CA ALA A 383 25.04 9.08 15.36
C ALA A 383 26.01 10.26 15.20
N VAL A 384 26.48 10.82 16.31
CA VAL A 384 27.43 11.95 16.33
C VAL A 384 28.75 11.59 15.63
N VAL A 385 29.29 10.40 15.91
CA VAL A 385 30.52 9.93 15.25
C VAL A 385 30.31 9.80 13.75
N LEU A 386 29.21 9.19 13.31
CA LEU A 386 28.93 9.04 11.88
C LEU A 386 28.71 10.39 11.20
N TRP A 387 27.97 11.31 11.81
CA TRP A 387 27.78 12.66 11.28
C TRP A 387 29.11 13.41 11.18
N ALA A 388 29.99 13.31 12.19
CA ALA A 388 31.31 13.92 12.16
C ALA A 388 32.18 13.33 11.03
N VAL A 389 32.16 12.01 10.84
CA VAL A 389 32.86 11.34 9.73
C VAL A 389 32.32 11.82 8.39
N GLY A 390 30.99 11.85 8.21
CA GLY A 390 30.37 12.34 7.00
C GLY A 390 30.74 13.79 6.70
N TRP A 391 30.71 14.66 7.72
CA TRP A 391 31.08 16.05 7.58
C TRP A 391 32.56 16.24 7.20
N LEU A 392 33.47 15.46 7.78
CA LEU A 392 34.91 15.53 7.49
C LEU A 392 35.26 14.99 6.09
N LEU A 393 34.58 13.94 5.62
CA LEU A 393 34.94 13.24 4.38
C LEU A 393 34.12 13.70 3.17
N ALA A 394 32.90 14.19 3.37
CA ALA A 394 32.02 14.74 2.34
C ALA A 394 31.46 16.13 2.76
N PRO A 395 32.33 17.14 2.94
CA PRO A 395 31.93 18.47 3.41
C PRO A 395 31.10 19.25 2.39
N SER A 396 30.99 18.82 1.13
CA SER A 396 30.19 19.45 0.08
C SER A 396 28.70 19.07 0.11
N GLY A 397 28.28 18.12 0.96
CA GLY A 397 26.87 17.70 1.12
C GLY A 397 25.99 18.66 1.93
N VAL A 398 26.30 19.97 1.91
CA VAL A 398 25.90 20.98 2.90
C VAL A 398 24.40 21.30 2.92
N THR A 399 23.88 21.52 4.14
CA THR A 399 22.60 22.15 4.55
C THR A 399 21.27 21.48 4.18
N THR A 400 21.19 20.66 3.13
CA THR A 400 19.91 20.10 2.67
C THR A 400 19.19 19.26 3.72
N PHE A 401 19.89 18.47 4.55
CA PHE A 401 19.21 17.62 5.54
C PHE A 401 18.44 18.41 6.59
N ILE A 402 19.10 19.40 7.22
CA ILE A 402 18.45 20.20 8.26
C ILE A 402 17.33 21.02 7.64
N ASP A 403 17.59 21.62 6.48
CA ASP A 403 16.61 22.43 5.77
C ASP A 403 15.41 21.59 5.30
N ALA A 404 15.62 20.33 4.87
CA ALA A 404 14.57 19.44 4.41
C ALA A 404 13.70 18.84 5.53
N GLN A 405 14.31 18.46 6.66
CA GLN A 405 13.61 17.69 7.70
C GLN A 405 13.13 18.55 8.89
N PHE A 406 13.75 19.71 9.10
CA PHE A 406 13.47 20.57 10.27
C PHE A 406 12.94 21.96 9.91
N THR A 407 12.83 22.32 8.63
CA THR A 407 12.12 23.53 8.19
C THR A 407 10.68 23.19 7.86
N ILE A 408 9.74 23.98 8.38
CA ILE A 408 8.32 23.83 8.03
C ILE A 408 8.10 24.34 6.61
N HIS A 409 7.45 23.53 5.79
CA HIS A 409 6.79 23.96 4.56
C HIS A 409 5.41 23.30 4.47
N ASP A 410 4.45 24.02 3.90
CA ASP A 410 3.06 23.60 3.74
C ASP A 410 2.78 22.83 2.43
N GLY A 411 3.85 22.60 1.64
CA GLY A 411 3.81 21.87 0.37
C GLY A 411 3.07 20.53 0.44
N ALA A 412 2.42 20.13 -0.65
CA ALA A 412 1.50 18.98 -0.71
C ALA A 412 2.13 17.62 -0.33
N ASP A 413 3.46 17.54 -0.40
CA ASP A 413 4.28 16.40 -0.04
C ASP A 413 4.53 16.26 1.47
N ASN A 414 4.28 17.32 2.25
CA ASN A 414 4.43 17.32 3.70
C ASN A 414 3.14 16.88 4.42
N ALA A 415 3.12 15.65 4.93
CA ALA A 415 2.02 15.07 5.69
C ALA A 415 2.17 15.24 7.22
N SER A 416 2.96 16.21 7.68
CA SER A 416 3.16 16.46 9.12
C SER A 416 1.98 17.20 9.77
N LEU A 417 1.91 17.15 11.11
CA LEU A 417 0.94 17.93 11.87
C LEU A 417 1.17 19.43 11.75
N SER A 418 2.43 19.88 11.66
CA SER A 418 2.72 21.30 11.44
C SER A 418 2.24 21.76 10.07
N ALA A 419 2.49 21.00 8.99
CA ALA A 419 2.00 21.36 7.67
C ALA A 419 0.47 21.38 7.61
N PHE A 420 -0.20 20.46 8.30
CA PHE A 420 -1.65 20.55 8.49
C PHE A 420 -2.05 21.87 9.14
N LEU A 421 -1.48 22.21 10.29
CA LEU A 421 -1.85 23.43 11.00
C LEU A 421 -1.56 24.69 10.18
N THR A 422 -0.42 24.75 9.47
CA THR A 422 -0.03 25.88 8.61
C THR A 422 -0.96 26.07 7.41
N ARG A 423 -1.51 24.99 6.83
CA ARG A 423 -2.49 25.09 5.72
C ARG A 423 -3.81 25.72 6.14
N TRP A 424 -4.19 25.57 7.40
CA TRP A 424 -5.48 26.05 7.94
C TRP A 424 -5.37 27.41 8.61
N ILE A 425 -4.26 27.63 9.30
CA ILE A 425 -3.98 28.80 10.09
C ILE A 425 -2.70 29.34 9.46
N ALA A 426 -2.78 30.45 8.73
CA ALA A 426 -1.63 31.03 8.03
C ALA A 426 -0.37 31.07 8.91
N ASP A 427 0.80 30.99 8.27
CA ASP A 427 2.09 30.79 8.92
C ASP A 427 2.28 31.71 10.15
N SER A 428 2.25 31.12 11.34
CA SER A 428 2.25 31.81 12.62
C SER A 428 3.11 31.09 13.65
N PRO A 429 3.92 31.80 14.46
CA PRO A 429 4.71 31.19 15.54
C PRO A 429 3.87 30.38 16.55
N ILE A 430 2.57 30.67 16.65
CA ILE A 430 1.65 29.95 17.53
C ILE A 430 1.48 28.48 17.08
N ILE A 431 1.55 28.21 15.78
CA ILE A 431 1.41 26.86 15.21
C ILE A 431 2.54 25.96 15.66
N LEU A 432 3.77 26.48 15.71
CA LEU A 432 4.92 25.76 16.25
C LEU A 432 4.70 25.34 17.71
N ILE A 433 4.12 26.22 18.52
CA ILE A 433 3.82 25.92 19.92
C ILE A 433 2.76 24.82 20.02
N ILE A 434 1.67 24.95 19.26
CA ILE A 434 0.58 23.96 19.23
C ILE A 434 1.10 22.60 18.75
N TRP A 435 1.84 22.57 17.65
CA TRP A 435 2.48 21.37 17.12
C TRP A 435 3.41 20.72 18.15
N PHE A 436 4.29 21.49 18.78
CA PHE A 436 5.23 20.97 19.77
C PHE A 436 4.52 20.35 20.97
N LEU A 437 3.47 21.02 21.48
CA LEU A 437 2.65 20.51 22.58
C LEU A 437 1.92 19.21 22.22
N ILE A 438 1.32 19.15 21.04
CA ILE A 438 0.50 18.00 20.64
C ILE A 438 1.37 16.82 20.19
N ALA A 439 2.31 17.04 19.28
CA ALA A 439 3.06 15.98 18.64
C ALA A 439 4.25 15.49 19.48
N VAL A 440 5.07 16.42 20.00
CA VAL A 440 6.27 16.07 20.75
C VAL A 440 5.90 15.70 22.19
N LEU A 441 5.28 16.62 22.94
CA LEU A 441 4.98 16.38 24.35
C LEU A 441 3.87 15.33 24.52
N GLY A 442 2.82 15.36 23.70
CA GLY A 442 1.80 14.31 23.68
C GLY A 442 2.35 12.93 23.34
N GLY A 443 3.24 12.84 22.34
CA GLY A 443 3.92 11.59 21.98
C GLY A 443 4.80 11.04 23.09
N LEU A 444 5.65 11.88 23.70
CA LEU A 444 6.50 11.50 24.84
C LEU A 444 5.66 11.09 26.06
N TRP A 445 4.55 11.79 26.34
CA TRP A 445 3.62 11.40 27.40
C TRP A 445 3.00 10.03 27.14
N ALA A 446 2.57 9.73 25.91
CA ALA A 446 2.02 8.43 25.56
C ALA A 446 3.05 7.30 25.73
N ILE A 447 4.30 7.55 25.32
CA ILE A 447 5.43 6.62 25.53
C ILE A 447 5.67 6.40 27.03
N HIS A 448 5.73 7.48 27.81
CA HIS A 448 5.94 7.39 29.26
C HIS A 448 4.82 6.59 29.94
N LYS A 449 3.56 6.92 29.63
CA LYS A 449 2.39 6.28 30.23
C LYS A 449 2.35 4.79 29.92
N THR A 450 2.53 4.42 28.65
CA THR A 450 2.54 3.01 28.26
C THR A 450 3.72 2.24 28.85
N HIS A 451 4.87 2.90 29.02
CA HIS A 451 6.03 2.32 29.70
C HIS A 451 5.75 2.02 31.18
N VAL A 452 5.23 3.01 31.92
CA VAL A 452 4.92 2.87 33.36
C VAL A 452 3.76 1.90 33.61
N SER A 453 2.81 1.82 32.68
CA SER A 453 1.71 0.83 32.71
C SER A 453 2.15 -0.60 32.37
N GLY A 454 3.43 -0.86 32.09
CA GLY A 454 3.94 -2.21 31.78
C GLY A 454 3.71 -2.66 30.34
N GLU A 455 3.17 -1.82 29.46
CA GLU A 455 2.97 -2.09 28.03
C GLU A 455 4.26 -1.85 27.22
N ALA A 456 5.34 -2.56 27.57
CA ALA A 456 6.68 -2.32 27.04
C ALA A 456 6.78 -2.39 25.49
N THR A 457 6.00 -3.28 24.87
CA THR A 457 5.94 -3.39 23.40
C THR A 457 5.27 -2.17 22.79
N LEU A 458 4.14 -1.72 23.35
CA LEU A 458 3.42 -0.55 22.86
C LEU A 458 4.28 0.71 23.01
N SER A 459 4.91 0.88 24.17
CA SER A 459 5.87 1.96 24.43
C SER A 459 6.99 1.98 23.38
N THR A 460 7.52 0.82 23.02
CA THR A 460 8.61 0.71 22.04
C THR A 460 8.12 1.07 20.63
N VAL A 461 6.97 0.56 20.18
CA VAL A 461 6.46 0.92 18.83
C VAL A 461 5.98 2.37 18.74
N LEU A 462 5.51 2.97 19.84
CA LEU A 462 5.26 4.42 19.92
C LEU A 462 6.55 5.23 19.78
N SER A 463 7.66 4.72 20.32
CA SER A 463 8.98 5.35 20.16
C SER A 463 9.43 5.36 18.70
N ILE A 464 9.17 4.26 17.99
CA ILE A 464 9.48 4.11 16.56
C ILE A 464 8.58 5.01 15.71
N ALA A 465 7.31 5.16 16.10
CA ALA A 465 6.32 5.99 15.42
C ALA A 465 6.50 7.50 15.67
N LEU A 466 7.16 7.89 16.77
CA LEU A 466 7.30 9.29 17.18
C LEU A 466 7.78 10.23 16.05
N PRO A 467 8.80 9.90 15.24
CA PRO A 467 9.27 10.78 14.17
C PRO A 467 8.21 11.09 13.11
N ALA A 468 7.36 10.12 12.75
CA ALA A 468 6.29 10.32 11.77
C ALA A 468 5.18 11.26 12.23
N VAL A 469 5.16 11.61 13.53
CA VAL A 469 4.17 12.53 14.12
C VAL A 469 4.82 13.82 14.58
N ALA A 470 6.03 13.73 15.10
CA ALA A 470 6.73 14.79 15.81
C ALA A 470 7.72 15.59 14.95
N LEU A 471 7.94 15.23 13.68
CA LEU A 471 8.73 16.07 12.78
C LEU A 471 7.89 17.19 12.16
N PRO A 472 8.50 18.35 11.88
CA PRO A 472 7.83 19.43 11.18
C PRO A 472 7.61 19.11 9.69
N THR A 473 8.40 18.20 9.14
CA THR A 473 8.26 17.69 7.78
C THR A 473 8.20 16.17 7.80
N VAL A 474 7.13 15.61 7.24
CA VAL A 474 6.89 14.16 7.20
C VAL A 474 6.41 13.81 5.80
N TYR A 475 7.27 13.15 5.03
CA TYR A 475 6.88 12.64 3.72
C TYR A 475 6.08 11.34 3.83
N ALA A 476 5.31 11.02 2.80
CA ALA A 476 4.47 9.81 2.75
C ALA A 476 5.23 8.51 3.07
N TYR A 477 6.49 8.39 2.66
CA TYR A 477 7.29 7.20 2.94
C TYR A 477 7.64 7.02 4.43
N MET A 478 7.61 8.08 5.26
CA MET A 478 7.89 8.00 6.69
C MET A 478 6.77 7.34 7.49
N TRP A 479 5.59 7.19 6.88
CA TRP A 479 4.45 6.53 7.50
C TRP A 479 4.65 5.01 7.69
N VAL A 480 5.69 4.44 7.07
CA VAL A 480 6.12 3.05 7.37
C VAL A 480 6.44 2.85 8.85
N LEU A 481 6.82 3.92 9.57
CA LEU A 481 7.09 3.89 11.01
C LEU A 481 5.84 3.60 11.86
N LEU A 482 4.65 3.83 11.32
CA LEU A 482 3.38 3.52 11.98
C LEU A 482 2.96 2.06 11.82
N ILE A 483 3.56 1.31 10.90
CA ILE A 483 3.18 -0.09 10.63
C ILE A 483 3.28 -0.96 11.90
N PRO A 484 4.40 -0.96 12.65
CA PRO A 484 4.49 -1.75 13.88
C PRO A 484 3.46 -1.32 14.92
N LEU A 485 3.17 -0.02 15.02
CA LEU A 485 2.17 0.54 15.93
C LEU A 485 0.77 0.03 15.57
N ALA A 486 0.37 0.15 14.30
CA ALA A 486 -0.92 -0.32 13.81
C ALA A 486 -1.14 -1.80 14.11
N ILE A 487 -0.10 -2.64 13.97
CA ILE A 487 -0.22 -4.07 14.23
C ILE A 487 -0.32 -4.38 15.73
N VAL A 488 0.42 -3.68 16.59
CA VAL A 488 0.27 -3.83 18.05
C VAL A 488 -1.12 -3.37 18.50
N LEU A 489 -1.64 -2.28 17.94
CA LEU A 489 -2.98 -1.79 18.22
C LEU A 489 -4.05 -2.80 17.78
N LEU A 490 -3.94 -3.39 16.59
CA LEU A 490 -4.78 -4.50 16.13
C LEU A 490 -4.78 -5.67 17.12
N ARG A 491 -3.59 -6.12 17.54
CA ARG A 491 -3.45 -7.25 18.49
C ARG A 491 -4.10 -6.94 19.83
N SER A 492 -4.05 -5.68 20.27
CA SER A 492 -4.67 -5.22 21.51
C SER A 492 -6.19 -4.97 21.40
N GLY A 493 -6.82 -5.29 20.26
CA GLY A 493 -8.26 -5.11 20.03
C GLY A 493 -8.68 -3.66 19.79
N ARG A 494 -7.74 -2.75 19.53
CA ARG A 494 -7.99 -1.32 19.29
C ARG A 494 -8.33 -1.06 17.82
N PHE A 495 -9.38 -1.72 17.32
CA PHE A 495 -9.78 -1.70 15.91
C PHE A 495 -10.12 -0.30 15.38
N PHE A 496 -10.71 0.57 16.22
CA PHE A 496 -11.01 1.96 15.85
C PHE A 496 -9.75 2.72 15.42
N ALA A 497 -8.66 2.58 16.18
CA ALA A 497 -7.37 3.19 15.87
C ALA A 497 -6.79 2.69 14.54
N VAL A 498 -7.05 1.43 14.20
CA VAL A 498 -6.53 0.82 12.97
C VAL A 498 -7.37 1.20 11.76
N PHE A 499 -8.70 1.20 11.91
CA PHE A 499 -9.62 1.70 10.91
C PHE A 499 -9.29 3.16 10.57
N LEU A 500 -9.06 3.99 11.58
CA LEU A 500 -8.70 5.39 11.39
C LEU A 500 -7.34 5.56 10.70
N ALA A 501 -6.30 4.81 11.10
CA ALA A 501 -5.00 4.80 10.43
C ALA A 501 -5.07 4.31 8.97
N GLY A 502 -5.88 3.29 8.71
CA GLY A 502 -6.12 2.76 7.36
C GLY A 502 -6.92 3.72 6.48
N PHE A 503 -7.94 4.37 7.04
CA PHE A 503 -8.68 5.44 6.39
C PHE A 503 -7.73 6.55 5.97
N ILE A 504 -6.89 7.04 6.89
CA ILE A 504 -5.89 8.08 6.66
C ILE A 504 -4.90 7.72 5.54
N ALA A 505 -4.37 6.49 5.52
CA ALA A 505 -3.46 6.05 4.48
C ALA A 505 -4.12 5.99 3.08
N LEU A 506 -5.38 5.56 3.02
CA LEU A 506 -6.18 5.50 1.79
C LEU A 506 -6.52 6.90 1.26
N VAL A 507 -6.75 7.81 2.19
CA VAL A 507 -7.11 9.20 1.97
C VAL A 507 -5.94 10.02 1.41
N ASN A 508 -4.72 9.79 1.93
CA ASN A 508 -3.49 10.41 1.44
C ASN A 508 -3.09 9.96 0.01
N TRP A 509 -3.68 8.87 -0.48
CA TRP A 509 -3.39 8.32 -1.82
C TRP A 509 -4.03 9.15 -2.96
N VAL A 510 -5.12 9.87 -2.68
CA VAL A 510 -5.98 10.49 -3.70
C VAL A 510 -5.35 11.69 -4.45
N PRO A 511 -4.43 12.52 -3.89
CA PRO A 511 -4.04 13.75 -4.60
C PRO A 511 -2.74 13.70 -5.41
N ILE A 512 -1.87 12.70 -5.23
CA ILE A 512 -0.49 12.78 -5.77
C ILE A 512 -0.40 12.57 -7.29
N GLN A 513 -1.46 12.05 -7.90
CA GLN A 513 -1.53 11.88 -9.36
C GLN A 513 -2.12 13.08 -10.12
N VAL A 514 -2.57 14.12 -9.42
CA VAL A 514 -3.09 15.33 -10.06
C VAL A 514 -2.22 16.53 -9.69
N PRO A 515 -1.66 17.28 -10.66
CA PRO A 515 -0.83 18.44 -10.38
C PRO A 515 -1.57 19.43 -9.47
N TYR A 516 -0.89 19.90 -8.42
CA TYR A 516 -1.42 20.86 -7.42
C TYR A 516 -2.03 22.11 -8.08
N GLU A 517 -1.46 22.55 -9.20
CA GLU A 517 -1.94 23.66 -10.04
C GLU A 517 -3.36 23.43 -10.61
N SER A 518 -3.79 22.17 -10.72
CA SER A 518 -5.11 21.79 -11.25
C SER A 518 -6.22 21.94 -10.20
N PHE A 519 -5.88 21.95 -8.90
CA PHE A 519 -6.85 21.91 -7.81
C PHE A 519 -6.80 23.12 -6.87
N PHE A 520 -5.63 23.75 -6.69
CA PHE A 520 -5.53 24.86 -5.74
C PHE A 520 -5.68 26.24 -6.39
N PRO A 521 -6.73 26.98 -6.03
CA PRO A 521 -6.96 28.35 -6.50
C PRO A 521 -5.97 29.37 -5.89
N LEU A 522 -5.15 28.99 -4.92
CA LEU A 522 -4.13 29.87 -4.33
C LEU A 522 -3.07 30.32 -5.35
N ASN A 523 -2.81 29.51 -6.38
CA ASN A 523 -1.86 29.86 -7.45
C ASN A 523 -2.54 30.36 -8.74
N ASN A 524 -3.88 30.28 -8.84
CA ASN A 524 -4.64 30.74 -10.02
C ASN A 524 -6.12 31.04 -9.68
N PRO A 525 -6.40 32.14 -8.95
CA PRO A 525 -7.74 32.43 -8.41
C PRO A 525 -8.80 32.73 -9.49
N GLU A 526 -8.38 32.98 -10.73
CA GLU A 526 -9.28 33.34 -11.83
C GLU A 526 -10.07 32.16 -12.43
N LYS A 527 -9.72 30.90 -12.09
CA LYS A 527 -10.28 29.69 -12.74
C LYS A 527 -11.49 29.05 -12.05
N PHE A 528 -11.88 29.46 -10.83
CA PHE A 528 -12.93 28.77 -10.07
C PHE A 528 -13.92 29.73 -9.40
N ASP A 529 -15.22 29.56 -9.68
CA ASP A 529 -16.30 30.19 -8.92
C ASP A 529 -16.30 29.70 -7.46
N HIS A 530 -16.72 30.57 -6.53
CA HIS A 530 -16.65 30.35 -5.08
C HIS A 530 -17.25 29.02 -4.56
N VAL A 531 -18.20 28.42 -5.29
CA VAL A 531 -18.82 27.12 -4.95
C VAL A 531 -17.92 25.94 -5.34
N GLY A 532 -17.14 26.06 -6.42
CA GLY A 532 -16.12 25.08 -6.82
C GLY A 532 -14.93 25.07 -5.85
N LEU A 533 -14.62 26.22 -5.24
CA LEU A 533 -13.63 26.37 -4.17
C LEU A 533 -13.99 25.50 -2.94
N ALA A 534 -15.21 25.63 -2.43
CA ALA A 534 -15.63 24.90 -1.21
C ALA A 534 -15.71 23.38 -1.41
N ALA A 535 -16.16 22.93 -2.58
CA ALA A 535 -16.23 21.50 -2.91
C ALA A 535 -14.84 20.88 -3.14
N SER A 536 -13.88 21.64 -3.68
CA SER A 536 -12.49 21.20 -3.82
C SER A 536 -11.78 21.11 -2.46
N TYR A 537 -12.03 22.04 -1.53
CA TYR A 537 -11.56 21.89 -0.14
C TYR A 537 -12.10 20.62 0.52
N LEU A 538 -13.38 20.28 0.37
CA LEU A 538 -14.00 19.06 0.92
C LEU A 538 -13.51 17.75 0.26
N LEU A 539 -13.07 17.78 -1.00
CA LEU A 539 -12.53 16.62 -1.72
C LEU A 539 -11.00 16.44 -1.51
N VAL A 540 -10.28 17.52 -1.16
CA VAL A 540 -8.84 17.55 -0.85
C VAL A 540 -8.54 17.42 0.65
N GLU A 541 -9.54 17.68 1.51
CA GLU A 541 -9.52 17.52 2.96
C GLU A 541 -9.01 16.18 3.54
N PRO A 542 -9.06 15.04 2.82
CA PRO A 542 -8.47 13.81 3.33
C PRO A 542 -6.99 13.98 3.78
N LEU A 543 -6.14 14.68 3.00
CA LEU A 543 -4.73 14.96 3.36
C LEU A 543 -4.57 15.76 4.66
N THR A 544 -5.61 16.49 5.05
CA THR A 544 -5.57 17.43 6.18
C THR A 544 -5.94 16.75 7.51
N ILE A 545 -6.87 15.80 7.51
CA ILE A 545 -7.35 15.17 8.76
C ILE A 545 -6.30 14.20 9.36
N ALA A 546 -5.40 13.69 8.52
CA ALA A 546 -4.44 12.64 8.84
C ALA A 546 -3.55 12.87 10.08
N PRO A 547 -2.87 14.02 10.25
CA PRO A 547 -1.90 14.17 11.33
C PRO A 547 -2.56 14.52 12.67
N ALA A 548 -3.64 15.33 12.64
CA ALA A 548 -4.42 15.67 13.83
C ALA A 548 -5.16 14.45 14.39
N ALA A 549 -5.71 13.61 13.51
CA ALA A 549 -6.32 12.34 13.89
C ALA A 549 -5.30 11.41 14.57
N ILE A 550 -4.02 11.43 14.20
CA ILE A 550 -2.95 10.61 14.80
C ILE A 550 -2.45 11.16 16.14
N GLY A 551 -2.32 12.47 16.28
CA GLY A 551 -2.09 13.09 17.58
C GLY A 551 -3.20 12.68 18.56
N ILE A 552 -4.46 12.73 18.11
CA ILE A 552 -5.63 12.23 18.84
C ILE A 552 -5.52 10.72 19.07
N LEU A 553 -5.06 9.92 18.10
CA LEU A 553 -4.86 8.48 18.20
C LEU A 553 -3.81 8.08 19.24
N MET A 554 -2.70 8.81 19.33
CA MET A 554 -1.65 8.61 20.35
C MET A 554 -2.15 8.99 21.74
N LEU A 555 -2.91 10.10 21.85
CA LEU A 555 -3.55 10.53 23.09
C LEU A 555 -4.61 9.52 23.56
N ILE A 556 -5.46 9.02 22.65
CA ILE A 556 -6.50 8.03 22.94
C ILE A 556 -5.89 6.66 23.25
N SER A 557 -4.86 6.23 22.52
CA SER A 557 -4.17 4.94 22.75
C SER A 557 -3.53 4.83 24.13
N GLY A 558 -3.06 5.96 24.68
CA GLY A 558 -2.60 6.01 26.07
C GLY A 558 -3.74 6.10 27.09
N SER A 559 -4.97 6.40 26.67
CA SER A 559 -6.10 6.73 27.54
C SER A 559 -7.14 5.62 27.69
N ILE A 560 -7.20 4.68 26.75
CA ILE A 560 -8.14 3.54 26.80
C ILE A 560 -7.53 2.43 27.66
N PRO A 561 -8.10 2.09 28.84
CA PRO A 561 -7.69 0.92 29.59
C PRO A 561 -7.92 -0.35 28.76
N VAL A 562 -6.99 -1.31 28.83
CA VAL A 562 -7.22 -2.66 28.31
C VAL A 562 -8.27 -3.33 29.19
N THR A 563 -9.54 -3.13 28.86
CA THR A 563 -10.56 -4.08 29.33
C THR A 563 -10.52 -5.29 28.42
N GLU A 564 -9.85 -6.36 28.88
CA GLU A 564 -9.96 -7.71 28.31
C GLU A 564 -11.42 -8.16 28.09
N ARG A 565 -12.38 -7.49 28.75
CA ARG A 565 -13.81 -7.78 28.71
C ARG A 565 -14.53 -7.39 27.41
N PHE A 566 -13.98 -6.53 26.55
CA PHE A 566 -14.76 -5.99 25.43
C PHE A 566 -14.93 -6.97 24.26
N LEU A 567 -13.93 -7.81 23.97
CA LEU A 567 -14.01 -8.77 22.84
C LEU A 567 -14.73 -10.08 23.21
N VAL A 568 -14.55 -10.57 24.44
CA VAL A 568 -15.14 -11.85 24.88
C VAL A 568 -16.67 -11.72 25.05
N ALA A 569 -17.15 -10.54 25.48
CA ALA A 569 -18.57 -10.32 25.74
C ALA A 569 -19.43 -10.11 24.48
N GLN A 570 -18.87 -9.59 23.38
CA GLN A 570 -19.65 -9.32 22.15
C GLN A 570 -19.54 -10.39 21.05
N LEU A 571 -18.45 -11.17 21.01
CA LEU A 571 -18.25 -12.17 19.95
C LEU A 571 -18.80 -13.56 20.26
N GLY A 572 -19.39 -13.78 21.45
CA GLY A 572 -20.06 -15.04 21.79
C GLY A 572 -19.19 -16.28 21.60
N LEU A 573 -17.86 -16.16 21.75
CA LEU A 573 -16.93 -17.29 21.64
C LEU A 573 -17.02 -18.13 22.92
N PRO A 574 -17.55 -19.36 22.88
CA PRO A 574 -17.56 -20.22 24.05
C PRO A 574 -16.14 -20.74 24.31
N GLY A 575 -15.66 -20.64 25.55
CA GLY A 575 -14.67 -21.59 26.07
C GLY A 575 -13.22 -21.14 26.23
N VAL A 576 -12.91 -19.86 26.42
CA VAL A 576 -11.59 -19.48 26.98
C VAL A 576 -11.78 -19.06 28.43
N GLU A 577 -11.78 -20.05 29.34
CA GLU A 577 -11.59 -19.76 30.76
C GLU A 577 -10.17 -19.21 30.98
N PRO A 578 -10.03 -18.06 31.66
CA PRO A 578 -8.72 -17.58 32.07
C PRO A 578 -8.20 -18.49 33.19
N ARG A 579 -7.15 -19.29 32.91
CA ARG A 579 -6.38 -19.94 33.98
C ARG A 579 -5.67 -18.86 34.80
N TYR A 580 -6.14 -18.74 36.03
CA TYR A 580 -5.73 -17.79 37.05
C TYR A 580 -4.32 -18.04 37.63
N ILE A 581 -3.70 -16.93 38.06
CA ILE A 581 -2.84 -16.68 39.23
C ILE A 581 -1.34 -17.04 39.15
N VAL A 582 -0.50 -16.00 39.30
CA VAL A 582 0.48 -15.97 40.39
C VAL A 582 0.27 -14.69 41.20
N ASP A 583 -0.08 -14.90 42.46
CA ASP A 583 -0.22 -13.93 43.55
C ASP A 583 1.17 -13.50 44.00
N THR A 584 1.38 -12.19 44.19
CA THR A 584 2.61 -11.66 44.81
C THR A 584 2.25 -10.91 46.08
N ARG A 585 2.05 -11.68 47.14
CA ARG A 585 2.29 -11.25 48.52
C ARG A 585 3.06 -12.35 49.27
N SER A 586 4.37 -12.16 49.35
CA SER A 586 5.23 -12.54 50.49
C SER A 586 6.60 -11.90 50.30
#